data_AF-A0A7C8Z1M6-F1
#
_entry.id   AF-A0A7C8Z1M6-F1
#
_cell.length_a   1.000
_cell.length_b   1.000
_cell.length_c   1.000
_cell.angle_alpha   90.00
_cell.angle_beta   90.00
_cell.angle_gamma   90.00
#
_symmetry.space_group_name_H-M   'P 1'
#
loop_
_entity.id
_entity.type
_entity.pdbx_description
1 polymer ?
#
loop_
_entity_poly.entity_id
_entity_poly.type
_entity_poly.pdbx_seq_one_letter_code
_entity_poly.pdbx_strand_id
1 'polypeptide(L)'
;MWRRLISSHLKTLAANSSSSIAKSSFLFPPPSTYFRASSSILARYFSTAFENVASKPKKRVEGVMPIATGHEREELEAELEGRDILGINYPVGPFGTKENPA
;
A
#
# COMPACT_ATOMS: atom_id res chain seq x y z
N MET A 1 12.38 49.34 12.75
CA MET A 1 11.13 49.09 12.00
C MET A 1 11.41 48.04 10.92
N TRP A 2 10.95 46.81 11.11
CA TRP A 2 11.23 45.70 10.19
C TRP A 2 10.10 45.58 9.17
N ARG A 3 10.40 45.78 7.87
CA ARG A 3 9.43 45.66 6.79
C ARG A 3 9.28 44.18 6.42
N ARG A 4 8.10 43.59 6.66
CA ARG A 4 7.74 42.27 6.13
C ARG A 4 7.10 42.48 4.76
N LEU A 5 7.74 42.01 3.70
CA LEU A 5 7.09 41.78 2.42
C LEU A 5 6.96 40.27 2.26
N ILE A 6 5.76 39.76 2.55
CA ILE A 6 5.37 38.39 2.24
C ILE A 6 4.54 38.50 0.96
N SER A 7 5.18 38.25 -0.18
CA SER A 7 4.47 38.02 -1.45
C SER A 7 4.67 36.56 -1.83
N SER A 8 3.62 35.75 -1.70
CA SER A 8 3.60 34.37 -2.19
C SER A 8 3.40 34.36 -3.70
N HIS A 9 4.40 33.87 -4.44
CA HIS A 9 4.25 33.54 -5.86
C HIS A 9 3.54 32.19 -5.99
N LEU A 10 2.23 32.20 -6.20
CA LEU A 10 1.50 31.02 -6.65
C LEU A 10 1.36 31.06 -8.17
N LYS A 11 2.11 30.19 -8.86
CA LYS A 11 1.93 29.92 -10.30
C LYS A 11 0.85 28.86 -10.48
N THR A 12 -0.28 29.27 -11.06
CA THR A 12 -1.37 28.42 -11.50
C THR A 12 -0.93 27.61 -12.72
N LEU A 13 -0.85 26.28 -12.62
CA LEU A 13 -0.64 25.39 -13.76
C LEU A 13 -2.00 24.96 -14.31
N ALA A 14 -2.31 25.33 -15.55
CA ALA A 14 -3.47 24.85 -16.27
C ALA A 14 -3.19 23.44 -16.82
N ALA A 15 -4.01 22.47 -16.45
CA ALA A 15 -4.01 21.15 -17.07
C ALA A 15 -4.74 21.26 -18.42
N ASN A 16 -4.02 21.07 -19.53
CA ASN A 16 -4.65 20.91 -20.84
C ASN A 16 -4.62 19.43 -21.24
N SER A 17 -5.74 18.74 -21.03
CA SER A 17 -6.04 17.47 -21.67
C SER A 17 -6.27 17.68 -23.16
N SER A 18 -5.56 16.95 -24.01
CA SER A 18 -5.95 16.78 -25.41
C SER A 18 -5.47 15.42 -25.91
N SER A 19 -6.39 14.45 -25.84
CA SER A 19 -6.35 13.24 -26.64
C SER A 19 -6.57 13.63 -28.10
N SER A 20 -5.68 13.22 -28.99
CA SER A 20 -5.99 13.18 -30.42
C SER A 20 -5.52 11.87 -31.04
N ILE A 21 -6.53 11.13 -31.50
CA ILE A 21 -6.50 9.90 -32.28
C ILE A 21 -6.18 10.24 -33.74
N ALA A 22 -5.69 9.21 -34.45
CA ALA A 22 -5.57 9.04 -35.90
C ALA A 22 -4.10 9.13 -36.39
N LYS A 23 -3.62 8.26 -37.29
CA LYS A 23 -4.28 7.65 -38.45
C LYS A 23 -3.68 6.28 -38.76
N SER A 24 -4.54 5.35 -39.17
CA SER A 24 -4.15 4.09 -39.80
C SER A 24 -3.64 4.33 -41.21
N SER A 25 -2.58 3.64 -41.60
CA SER A 25 -2.31 3.29 -43.00
C SER A 25 -1.56 1.97 -43.06
N PHE A 26 -2.31 0.90 -43.35
CA PHE A 26 -1.79 -0.40 -43.75
C PHE A 26 -1.25 -0.33 -45.16
N LEU A 27 0.04 -0.59 -45.39
CA LEU A 27 0.58 -0.92 -46.72
C LEU A 27 1.78 -1.89 -46.60
N PHE A 28 1.47 -3.17 -46.86
CA PHE A 28 2.29 -4.27 -47.40
C PHE A 28 3.49 -4.90 -46.64
N PRO A 29 3.58 -6.25 -46.55
CA PRO A 29 4.77 -6.99 -46.13
C PRO A 29 5.59 -7.51 -47.34
N PRO A 30 6.89 -7.79 -47.16
CA PRO A 30 7.43 -9.02 -47.74
C PRO A 30 8.31 -9.85 -46.78
N PRO A 31 8.49 -11.15 -47.07
CA PRO A 31 9.03 -12.15 -46.15
C PRO A 31 10.54 -12.35 -46.33
N SER A 32 11.28 -12.52 -45.24
CA SER A 32 12.56 -13.25 -45.24
C SER A 32 13.06 -13.49 -43.81
N THR A 33 12.76 -14.69 -43.32
CA THR A 33 13.73 -15.64 -42.78
C THR A 33 14.97 -15.15 -42.01
N TYR A 34 15.03 -15.64 -40.75
CA TYR A 34 16.19 -15.92 -39.89
C TYR A 34 17.03 -14.76 -39.35
N PHE A 35 16.63 -14.26 -38.18
CA PHE A 35 17.57 -14.11 -37.06
C PHE A 35 16.94 -14.63 -35.77
N ARG A 36 17.38 -15.82 -35.37
CA ARG A 36 17.25 -16.37 -34.02
C ARG A 36 18.03 -15.47 -33.07
N ALA A 37 17.35 -14.57 -32.38
CA ALA A 37 17.84 -14.00 -31.14
C ALA A 37 17.03 -14.64 -30.01
N SER A 38 17.59 -15.69 -29.40
CA SER A 38 17.10 -16.21 -28.12
C SER A 38 17.38 -15.16 -27.05
N SER A 39 16.53 -14.14 -26.96
CA SER A 39 16.48 -13.31 -25.77
C SER A 39 15.73 -14.11 -24.71
N SER A 40 16.50 -14.71 -23.79
CA SER A 40 15.96 -15.14 -22.51
C SER A 40 15.45 -13.88 -21.80
N ILE A 41 14.18 -13.56 -22.04
CA ILE A 41 13.43 -12.65 -21.19
C ILE A 41 13.34 -13.41 -19.87
N LEU A 42 14.34 -13.22 -19.01
CA LEU A 42 14.19 -13.41 -17.58
C LEU A 42 13.06 -12.46 -17.17
N ALA A 43 11.84 -12.94 -17.31
CA ALA A 43 10.70 -12.44 -16.59
C ALA A 43 11.16 -12.45 -15.14
N ARG A 44 11.39 -11.25 -14.60
CA ARG A 44 11.53 -11.02 -13.17
C ARG A 44 10.16 -11.33 -12.57
N TYR A 45 9.86 -12.62 -12.46
CA TYR A 45 8.81 -13.12 -11.61
C TYR A 45 9.24 -12.75 -10.19
N PHE A 46 8.68 -11.68 -9.64
CA PHE A 46 8.49 -11.62 -8.19
C PHE A 46 7.44 -12.67 -7.85
N SER A 47 7.83 -13.94 -7.92
CA SER A 47 7.10 -15.04 -7.32
C SER A 47 7.26 -14.88 -5.82
N THR A 48 6.30 -14.21 -5.17
CA THR A 48 6.07 -14.42 -3.74
C THR A 48 5.44 -15.80 -3.61
N ALA A 49 6.26 -16.83 -3.80
CA ALA A 49 5.91 -18.21 -3.53
C ALA A 49 5.52 -18.28 -2.05
N PHE A 50 4.22 -18.41 -1.82
CA PHE A 50 3.62 -18.74 -0.55
C PHE A 50 4.07 -20.15 -0.17
N GLU A 51 5.26 -20.25 0.43
CA GLU A 51 5.74 -21.50 1.01
C GLU A 51 6.20 -21.22 2.44
N ASN A 52 5.25 -21.32 3.38
CA ASN A 52 5.49 -21.84 4.71
C ASN A 52 4.17 -22.44 5.21
N VAL A 53 4.00 -23.72 4.89
CA VAL A 53 3.07 -24.65 5.50
C VAL A 53 3.41 -24.74 7.01
N ALA A 54 2.37 -24.78 7.86
CA ALA A 54 2.38 -25.04 9.31
C ALA A 54 2.50 -23.88 10.30
N SER A 55 2.45 -22.62 9.86
CA SER A 55 2.04 -21.52 10.75
C SER A 55 1.05 -20.64 10.01
N LYS A 56 -0.11 -20.32 10.62
CA LYS A 56 -1.03 -19.34 10.03
C LYS A 56 -0.18 -18.12 9.67
N PRO A 57 -0.05 -17.73 8.39
CA PRO A 57 0.76 -16.57 8.06
C PRO A 57 0.14 -15.43 8.86
N LYS A 58 0.92 -14.85 9.79
CA LYS A 58 0.48 -13.67 10.53
C LYS A 58 0.09 -12.66 9.47
N LYS A 59 -1.22 -12.49 9.27
CA LYS A 59 -1.76 -11.54 8.32
C LYS A 59 -1.27 -10.19 8.84
N ARG A 60 -0.36 -9.58 8.10
CA ARG A 60 0.08 -8.22 8.40
C ARG A 60 -0.96 -7.26 7.83
N VAL A 61 -1.07 -6.08 8.42
CA VAL A 61 -2.03 -5.07 7.94
C VAL A 61 -1.75 -4.70 6.49
N GLU A 62 -0.49 -4.67 6.03
CA GLU A 62 -0.18 -4.38 4.63
C GLU A 62 -0.77 -5.40 3.65
N GLY A 63 -1.03 -6.64 4.09
CA GLY A 63 -1.67 -7.68 3.28
C GLY A 63 -3.19 -7.55 3.20
N VAL A 64 -3.80 -6.77 4.10
CA VAL A 64 -5.26 -6.52 4.14
C VAL A 64 -5.57 -5.15 3.56
N MET A 65 -4.90 -4.11 4.06
CA MET A 65 -5.08 -2.72 3.65
C MET A 65 -3.72 -2.01 3.59
N PRO A 66 -3.09 -1.94 2.41
CA PRO A 66 -1.74 -1.37 2.25
C PRO A 66 -1.63 0.13 2.61
N ILE A 67 -2.73 0.87 2.56
CA ILE A 67 -2.78 2.33 2.78
C ILE A 67 -3.17 2.67 4.23
N ALA A 68 -3.40 1.67 5.09
CA ALA A 68 -3.72 1.92 6.50
C ALA A 68 -2.57 2.66 7.20
N THR A 69 -2.88 3.81 7.81
CA THR A 69 -1.90 4.63 8.55
C THR A 69 -2.51 5.18 9.83
N GLY A 70 -1.67 5.60 10.78
CA GLY A 70 -2.14 6.13 12.06
C GLY A 70 -2.97 5.12 12.86
N HIS A 71 -4.05 5.60 13.49
CA HIS A 71 -4.94 4.77 14.32
C HIS A 71 -5.65 3.67 13.53
N GLU A 72 -5.95 3.90 12.24
CA GLU A 72 -6.59 2.88 11.39
C GLU A 72 -5.72 1.63 11.25
N ARG A 73 -4.39 1.80 11.21
CA ARG A 73 -3.44 0.68 11.17
C ARG A 73 -3.37 -0.04 12.51
N GLU A 74 -3.32 0.72 13.61
CA GLU A 74 -3.21 0.19 14.97
C GLU A 74 -4.40 -0.70 15.33
N GLU A 75 -5.62 -0.27 14.98
CA GLU A 75 -6.85 -1.04 15.17
C GLU A 75 -6.81 -2.38 14.41
N LEU A 76 -6.44 -2.35 13.13
CA LEU A 76 -6.33 -3.57 12.31
C LEU A 76 -5.20 -4.50 12.79
N GLU A 77 -4.07 -3.97 13.27
CA GLU A 77 -3.00 -4.79 13.84
C GLU A 77 -3.50 -5.56 15.06
N ALA A 78 -4.22 -4.88 15.97
CA ALA A 78 -4.77 -5.52 17.16
C ALA A 78 -5.84 -6.57 16.82
N GLU A 79 -6.74 -6.27 15.88
CA GLU A 79 -7.74 -7.24 15.40
C GLU A 79 -7.09 -8.49 14.79
N LEU A 80 -6.03 -8.33 13.99
CA LEU A 80 -5.29 -9.44 13.38
C LEU A 80 -4.51 -10.27 14.41
N GLU A 81 -4.04 -9.63 15.49
CA GLU A 81 -3.44 -10.30 16.64
C GLU A 81 -4.48 -10.89 17.61
N GLY A 82 -5.76 -10.56 17.45
CA GLY A 82 -6.85 -10.95 18.35
C GLY A 82 -6.77 -10.28 19.72
N ARG A 83 -6.17 -9.09 19.80
CA ARG A 83 -6.04 -8.27 21.01
C ARG A 83 -7.09 -7.16 20.98
N ASP A 84 -7.71 -6.90 22.12
CA ASP A 84 -8.62 -5.77 22.29
C ASP A 84 -7.87 -4.58 22.89
N ILE A 85 -7.69 -3.52 22.09
CA ILE A 85 -7.02 -2.28 22.52
C ILE A 85 -7.82 -1.59 23.63
N LEU A 86 -9.15 -1.65 23.56
CA LEU A 86 -10.04 -0.97 24.49
C LEU A 86 -10.42 -1.82 25.70
N GLY A 87 -9.92 -3.06 25.78
CA GLY A 87 -10.22 -4.00 26.86
C GLY A 87 -9.82 -3.47 28.25
N ILE A 88 -8.82 -2.58 28.32
CA ILE A 88 -8.40 -1.91 29.55
C ILE A 88 -9.50 -1.02 30.16
N ASN A 89 -10.48 -0.56 29.37
CA ASN A 89 -11.55 0.31 29.84
C ASN A 89 -12.62 -0.45 30.64
N TYR A 90 -12.59 -1.78 30.58
CA TYR A 90 -13.56 -2.65 31.22
C TYR A 90 -12.85 -3.58 32.21
N PRO A 91 -12.30 -3.05 33.32
CA PRO A 91 -11.68 -3.89 34.33
C PRO A 91 -12.75 -4.83 34.92
N VAL A 92 -12.48 -6.12 34.85
CA VAL A 92 -13.32 -7.16 35.45
C VAL A 92 -12.51 -7.83 36.55
N GLY A 93 -13.01 -7.79 37.77
CA GLY A 93 -12.31 -8.34 38.93
C GLY A 93 -13.17 -8.26 40.19
N PRO A 94 -12.87 -9.06 41.22
CA PRO A 94 -13.52 -8.95 42.52
C PRO A 94 -13.22 -7.59 43.16
N PHE A 95 -14.02 -7.21 44.15
CA PHE A 95 -13.75 -5.99 44.90
C PHE A 95 -12.44 -6.11 45.70
N GLY A 96 -11.65 -5.04 45.69
CA GLY A 96 -10.38 -4.99 46.42
C GLY A 96 -10.56 -5.12 47.93
N THR A 97 -9.58 -5.75 48.58
CA THR A 97 -9.47 -5.82 50.04
C THR A 97 -8.34 -4.91 50.54
N LYS A 98 -8.22 -4.72 51.86
CA LYS A 98 -7.21 -3.82 52.43
C LYS A 98 -5.76 -4.24 52.12
N GLU A 99 -5.54 -5.55 52.00
CA GLU A 99 -4.20 -6.12 51.73
C GLU A 99 -3.96 -6.36 50.23
N ASN A 100 -5.02 -6.44 49.41
CA ASN A 100 -4.94 -6.68 47.97
C ASN A 100 -5.91 -5.75 47.21
N PRO A 101 -5.43 -4.81 46.37
CA PRO A 101 -6.29 -3.93 45.56
C PRO A 101 -7.14 -4.72 44.57
N ALA A 102 -8.19 -4.07 44.05
CA ALA A 102 -9.11 -4.62 43.04
C ALA A 102 -8.40 -4.89 41.71
#